data_AF-W7MG50-F1
#
_entry.id   AF-W7MG50-F1
#
_cell.length_a   1.000
_cell.length_b   1.000
_cell.length_c   1.000
_cell.angle_alpha   90.00
_cell.angle_beta   90.00
_cell.angle_gamma   90.00
#
_symmetry.space_group_name_H-M   'P 1'
#
loop_
_entity.id
_entity.type
_entity.pdbx_description
1 polymer ?
#
loop_
_entity_poly.entity_id
_entity_poly.type
_entity_poly.pdbx_seq_one_letter_code
_entity_poly.pdbx_strand_id
1 'polypeptide(L)'
;MSFDCGFDIFPILCPTPENKMRYAEFLDDLTTVYKTDEEARLLILPSDADFPKFFDKRFVHFALTNNPRIPADPNNCDLFYSLRSTSVFDAAVIDTIKEIFVIAQHHFGSRVHFWTDESVIYTKREVLRSEWEVSKREDVSDSK
;
A
#
# COMPACT_ATOMS: atom_id res chain seq x y z
N MET A 1 4.09 -17.32 -8.53
CA MET A 1 5.26 -16.45 -8.32
C MET A 1 4.77 -15.28 -7.52
N SER A 2 5.29 -15.08 -6.32
CA SER A 2 4.97 -13.91 -5.51
C SER A 2 5.83 -12.74 -5.93
N PHE A 3 5.28 -11.53 -5.88
CA PHE A 3 6.04 -10.30 -5.98
C PHE A 3 5.92 -9.52 -4.67
N ASP A 4 6.98 -8.79 -4.34
CA ASP A 4 7.02 -7.91 -3.19
C ASP A 4 6.83 -6.46 -3.65
N CYS A 5 6.01 -5.72 -2.92
CA CYS A 5 5.81 -4.29 -3.13
C CYS A 5 5.70 -3.55 -1.80
N GLY A 6 6.00 -2.27 -1.83
CA GLY A 6 5.99 -1.46 -0.64
C GLY A 6 6.46 -0.04 -0.87
N PHE A 7 6.63 0.68 0.22
CA PHE A 7 7.34 1.93 0.23
C PHE A 7 8.10 2.10 1.52
N ASP A 8 9.17 2.88 1.46
CA ASP A 8 10.04 3.22 2.58
C ASP A 8 9.95 4.71 2.89
N ILE A 9 10.26 5.07 4.14
CA ILE A 9 10.38 6.46 4.58
C ILE A 9 11.83 6.77 4.93
N PHE A 10 12.45 7.67 4.16
CA PHE A 10 13.82 8.10 4.36
C PHE A 10 14.01 9.61 4.11
N PRO A 11 14.66 10.35 5.02
CA PRO A 11 15.14 9.92 6.34
C PRO A 11 13.98 9.64 7.32
N ILE A 12 14.28 8.85 8.34
CA ILE A 12 13.35 8.47 9.42
C ILE A 12 12.62 9.70 9.98
N LEU A 13 11.35 9.54 10.33
CA LEU A 13 10.58 10.57 11.02
C LEU A 13 11.11 10.75 12.45
N CYS A 14 11.90 11.79 12.71
CA CYS A 14 12.24 12.15 14.08
C CYS A 14 10.95 12.48 14.86
N PRO A 15 10.83 12.13 16.16
CA PRO A 15 9.61 12.35 16.94
C PRO A 15 9.46 13.82 17.38
N THR A 16 9.56 14.75 16.43
CA THR A 16 9.31 16.17 16.61
C THR A 16 7.81 16.45 16.65
N PRO A 17 7.36 17.55 17.30
CA PRO A 17 5.94 17.90 17.32
C PRO A 17 5.29 17.98 15.93
N GLU A 18 6.01 18.48 14.94
CA GLU A 18 5.55 18.59 13.55
C GLU A 18 5.35 17.21 12.90
N ASN A 19 6.31 16.29 13.06
CA ASN A 19 6.18 14.95 12.48
C ASN A 19 5.10 14.13 13.19
N LYS A 20 4.94 14.31 14.52
CA LYS A 20 3.84 13.69 15.27
C LYS A 20 2.49 14.17 14.76
N MET A 21 2.35 15.47 14.49
CA MET A 21 1.13 16.06 13.95
C MET A 21 0.83 15.50 12.55
N ARG A 22 1.78 15.56 11.62
CA ARG A 22 1.63 14.98 10.28
C ARG A 22 1.32 13.48 10.30
N TYR A 23 1.95 12.75 11.22
CA TYR A 23 1.67 11.32 11.36
C TYR A 23 0.27 11.07 11.91
N ALA A 24 -0.23 11.91 12.82
CA ALA A 24 -1.61 11.84 13.28
C ALA A 24 -2.61 12.13 12.15
N GLU A 25 -2.36 13.15 11.34
CA GLU A 25 -3.15 13.48 10.14
C GLU A 25 -3.13 12.34 9.13
N PHE A 26 -1.96 11.73 8.90
CA PHE A 26 -1.80 10.53 8.07
C PHE A 26 -2.66 9.35 8.56
N LEU A 27 -2.68 9.08 9.87
CA LEU A 27 -3.52 8.02 10.44
C LEU A 27 -5.01 8.32 10.30
N ASP A 28 -5.40 9.59 10.44
CA ASP A 28 -6.80 10.02 10.29
C ASP A 28 -7.28 9.87 8.84
N ASP A 29 -6.45 10.26 7.87
CA ASP A 29 -6.73 10.07 6.44
C ASP A 29 -6.85 8.59 6.08
N LEU A 30 -5.91 7.75 6.55
CA LEU A 30 -6.00 6.29 6.34
C LEU A 30 -7.28 5.72 6.94
N THR A 31 -7.63 6.14 8.16
CA THR A 31 -8.84 5.69 8.82
C THR A 31 -10.07 6.14 8.04
N THR A 32 -10.11 7.37 7.56
CA THR A 32 -11.23 7.90 6.77
C THR A 32 -11.42 7.15 5.46
N VAL A 33 -10.32 6.82 4.76
CA VAL A 33 -10.36 6.09 3.48
C VAL A 33 -10.77 4.62 3.66
N TYR A 34 -10.26 3.94 4.68
CA TYR A 34 -10.38 2.48 4.79
C TYR A 34 -11.36 1.97 5.86
N LYS A 35 -11.98 2.84 6.66
CA LYS A 35 -12.99 2.45 7.68
C LYS A 35 -14.42 2.45 7.15
N THR A 36 -14.68 3.07 6.00
CA THR A 36 -16.04 3.32 5.48
C THR A 36 -16.71 2.09 4.86
N ASP A 37 -15.96 1.05 4.52
CA ASP A 37 -16.52 -0.15 3.87
C ASP A 37 -16.50 -1.35 4.84
N GLU A 38 -17.64 -1.62 5.51
CA GLU A 38 -17.77 -2.71 6.49
C GLU A 38 -17.52 -4.10 5.86
N GLU A 39 -17.78 -4.27 4.56
CA GLU A 39 -17.61 -5.54 3.85
C GLU A 39 -16.15 -5.81 3.43
N ALA A 40 -15.35 -4.75 3.29
CA ALA A 40 -13.97 -4.81 2.81
C ALA A 40 -13.02 -4.07 3.75
N ARG A 41 -13.21 -4.23 5.07
CA ARG A 41 -12.41 -3.55 6.10
C ARG A 41 -10.92 -3.87 5.95
N LEU A 42 -10.22 -3.03 5.19
CA LEU A 42 -8.79 -3.16 4.89
C LEU A 42 -7.93 -2.71 6.07
N LEU A 43 -8.50 -1.96 7.02
CA LEU A 43 -7.80 -1.40 8.18
C LEU A 43 -8.37 -1.92 9.49
N ILE A 44 -7.50 -2.49 10.33
CA ILE A 44 -7.81 -3.03 11.65
C ILE A 44 -7.14 -2.15 12.71
N LEU A 45 -7.96 -1.40 13.43
CA LEU A 45 -7.51 -0.46 14.47
C LEU A 45 -7.46 -1.14 15.85
N PRO A 46 -6.47 -0.80 16.70
CA PRO A 46 -6.40 -1.31 18.07
C PRO A 46 -7.63 -1.07 18.95
N SER A 47 -8.44 -0.06 18.60
CA SER A 47 -9.67 0.33 19.28
C SER A 47 -10.90 -0.48 18.84
N ASP A 48 -10.77 -1.33 17.83
CA ASP A 48 -11.88 -2.08 17.26
C ASP A 48 -12.43 -3.11 18.26
N ALA A 49 -13.75 -3.22 18.36
CA ALA A 49 -14.41 -4.14 19.28
C ALA A 49 -14.06 -5.62 18.96
N ASP A 50 -13.83 -5.89 17.67
CA ASP A 50 -13.47 -7.16 17.07
C ASP A 50 -11.95 -7.32 16.85
N PHE A 51 -11.11 -6.49 17.49
CA PHE A 51 -9.66 -6.54 17.32
C PHE A 51 -9.07 -7.94 17.60
N PRO A 52 -8.40 -8.58 16.62
CA PRO A 52 -7.87 -9.92 16.79
C PRO A 52 -6.83 -10.02 17.92
N LYS A 53 -7.00 -10.99 18.83
CA LYS A 53 -6.13 -11.15 20.02
C LYS A 53 -4.65 -11.44 19.71
N PHE A 54 -4.36 -11.92 18.50
CA PHE A 54 -3.00 -12.24 18.05
C PHE A 54 -2.27 -11.04 17.43
N PHE A 55 -2.95 -9.92 17.21
CA PHE A 55 -2.33 -8.68 16.75
C PHE A 55 -1.82 -7.84 17.93
N ASP A 56 -0.68 -7.17 17.73
CA ASP A 56 -0.14 -6.23 18.71
C ASP A 56 -0.90 -4.90 18.60
N LYS A 57 -1.52 -4.48 19.70
CA LYS A 57 -2.29 -3.23 19.82
C LYS A 57 -1.47 -1.96 19.66
N ARG A 58 -0.14 -2.05 19.65
CA ARG A 58 0.74 -0.92 19.35
C ARG A 58 0.73 -0.53 17.87
N PHE A 59 0.13 -1.34 17.00
CA PHE A 59 0.10 -1.12 15.57
C PHE A 59 -1.32 -1.15 15.01
N VAL A 60 -1.53 -0.36 13.97
CA VAL A 60 -2.64 -0.53 13.03
C VAL A 60 -2.21 -1.59 12.02
N HIS A 61 -3.09 -2.56 11.75
CA HIS A 61 -2.82 -3.66 10.82
C HIS A 61 -3.68 -3.51 9.58
N PHE A 62 -3.10 -3.83 8.43
CA PHE A 62 -3.83 -3.90 7.17
C PHE A 62 -4.24 -5.35 6.90
N ALA A 63 -5.49 -5.58 6.51
CA ALA A 63 -6.01 -6.88 6.09
C ALA A 63 -5.53 -7.24 4.67
N LEU A 64 -4.22 -7.15 4.45
CA LEU A 64 -3.51 -7.54 3.23
C LEU A 64 -2.64 -8.76 3.52
N THR A 65 -2.13 -9.38 2.46
CA THR A 65 -1.22 -10.54 2.60
C THR A 65 -0.01 -10.16 3.46
N ASN A 66 0.38 -11.03 4.38
CA ASN A 66 1.42 -10.82 5.41
C ASN A 66 1.13 -9.75 6.47
N ASN A 67 -0.09 -9.19 6.52
CA ASN A 67 -0.55 -8.22 7.51
C ASN A 67 0.45 -7.06 7.72
N PRO A 68 0.65 -6.20 6.70
CA PRO A 68 1.44 -4.98 6.87
C PRO A 68 0.90 -4.17 8.05
N ARG A 69 1.77 -3.45 8.73
CA ARG A 69 1.40 -2.72 9.94
C ARG A 69 2.21 -1.46 10.13
N ILE A 70 1.59 -0.47 10.79
CA ILE A 70 2.21 0.82 11.11
C ILE A 70 1.94 1.19 12.57
N PRO A 71 2.81 1.97 13.23
CA PRO A 71 2.57 2.42 14.61
C PRO A 71 1.20 3.10 14.77
N ALA A 72 0.43 2.71 15.78
CA ALA A 72 -0.89 3.30 16.03
C ALA A 72 -0.82 4.62 16.81
N ASP A 73 0.30 4.90 17.47
CA ASP A 73 0.50 6.11 18.27
C ASP A 73 1.45 7.07 17.54
N PRO A 74 1.04 8.32 17.29
CA PRO A 74 1.89 9.34 16.70
C PRO A 74 3.20 9.60 17.46
N ASN A 75 3.26 9.30 18.76
CA ASN A 75 4.50 9.39 19.53
C ASN A 75 5.57 8.39 19.10
N ASN A 76 5.18 7.33 18.39
CA ASN A 76 6.06 6.29 17.87
C ASN A 76 6.25 6.41 16.36
N CYS A 77 6.06 7.59 15.77
CA CYS A 77 6.22 7.83 14.33
C CYS A 77 7.65 7.53 13.84
N ASP A 78 8.63 7.57 14.74
CA ASP A 78 10.02 7.18 14.49
C ASP A 78 10.23 5.70 14.24
N LEU A 79 9.24 4.86 14.55
CA LEU A 79 9.22 3.43 14.25
C LEU A 79 8.61 3.11 12.88
N PHE A 80 8.09 4.12 12.15
CA PHE A 80 7.55 3.92 10.82
C PHE A 80 8.63 4.05 9.75
N TYR A 81 9.20 2.91 9.35
CA TYR A 81 10.29 2.85 8.36
C TYR A 81 9.83 2.46 6.96
N SER A 82 8.85 1.56 6.89
CA SER A 82 8.40 0.96 5.64
C SER A 82 7.04 0.31 5.81
N LEU A 83 6.28 0.26 4.73
CA LEU A 83 5.12 -0.62 4.59
C LEU A 83 5.40 -1.61 3.46
N ARG A 84 5.36 -2.91 3.77
CA ARG A 84 5.65 -3.97 2.81
C ARG A 84 4.51 -4.97 2.76
N SER A 85 4.17 -5.41 1.56
CA SER A 85 3.27 -6.53 1.32
C SER A 85 3.85 -7.45 0.25
N THR A 86 3.53 -8.73 0.34
CA THR A 86 3.83 -9.72 -0.70
C THR A 86 2.51 -10.16 -1.29
N SER A 87 2.38 -10.20 -2.61
CA SER A 87 1.16 -10.71 -3.24
C SER A 87 1.52 -11.89 -4.14
N VAL A 88 0.71 -12.95 -4.05
CA VAL A 88 0.96 -14.17 -4.80
C VAL A 88 0.37 -14.08 -6.21
N PHE A 89 -0.73 -13.34 -6.43
CA PHE A 89 -1.36 -13.14 -7.75
C PHE A 89 -2.33 -11.95 -7.82
N ASP A 90 -2.42 -11.14 -6.76
CA ASP A 90 -3.47 -10.13 -6.64
C ASP A 90 -2.93 -8.73 -6.94
N ALA A 91 -3.33 -8.19 -8.09
CA ALA A 91 -3.01 -6.83 -8.50
C ALA A 91 -3.65 -5.79 -7.57
N ALA A 92 -4.77 -6.12 -6.91
CA ALA A 92 -5.43 -5.22 -5.97
C ALA A 92 -4.51 -4.88 -4.79
N VAL A 93 -3.65 -5.81 -4.36
CA VAL A 93 -2.66 -5.53 -3.29
C VAL A 93 -1.66 -4.45 -3.71
N ILE A 94 -1.19 -4.44 -4.97
CA ILE A 94 -0.31 -3.37 -5.46
C ILE A 94 -1.07 -2.04 -5.43
N ASP A 95 -2.29 -2.04 -5.93
CA ASP A 95 -3.08 -0.83 -6.06
C ASP A 95 -3.42 -0.25 -4.68
N THR A 96 -3.77 -1.07 -3.69
CA THR A 96 -3.93 -0.64 -2.30
C THR A 96 -2.64 -0.10 -1.71
N ILE A 97 -1.48 -0.76 -1.92
CA ILE A 97 -0.20 -0.24 -1.41
C ILE A 97 0.17 1.08 -2.09
N LYS A 98 -0.17 1.27 -3.38
CA LYS A 98 0.00 2.55 -4.09
C LYS A 98 -0.91 3.64 -3.55
N GLU A 99 -2.16 3.33 -3.23
CA GLU A 99 -3.07 4.29 -2.61
C GLU A 99 -2.54 4.75 -1.24
N ILE A 100 -2.13 3.81 -0.38
CA ILE A 100 -1.52 4.13 0.91
C ILE A 100 -0.22 4.94 0.72
N PHE A 101 0.57 4.62 -0.31
CA PHE A 101 1.75 5.39 -0.69
C PHE A 101 1.39 6.83 -1.08
N VAL A 102 0.33 7.07 -1.85
CA VAL A 102 -0.10 8.43 -2.23
C VAL A 102 -0.51 9.22 -0.99
N ILE A 103 -1.22 8.61 -0.05
CA ILE A 103 -1.57 9.24 1.23
C ILE A 103 -0.29 9.55 2.02
N ALA A 104 0.64 8.60 2.15
CA ALA A 104 1.90 8.81 2.84
C ALA A 104 2.74 9.92 2.18
N GLN A 105 2.77 9.98 0.85
CA GLN A 105 3.49 11.00 0.09
C GLN A 105 2.87 12.39 0.26
N HIS A 106 1.55 12.49 0.42
CA HIS A 106 0.88 13.75 0.74
C HIS A 106 1.40 14.33 2.07
N HIS A 107 1.57 13.48 3.08
CA HIS A 107 1.98 13.89 4.43
C HIS A 107 3.49 14.05 4.61
N PHE A 108 4.29 13.13 4.06
CA PHE A 108 5.74 13.08 4.30
C PHE A 108 6.57 13.52 3.07
N GLY A 109 5.91 13.86 1.97
CA GLY A 109 6.53 14.45 0.78
C GLY A 109 7.56 13.54 0.13
N SER A 110 8.71 14.13 -0.21
CA SER A 110 9.81 13.44 -0.90
C SER A 110 10.51 12.37 -0.07
N ARG A 111 10.13 12.16 1.20
CA ARG A 111 10.71 11.12 2.06
C ARG A 111 10.17 9.74 1.74
N VAL A 112 9.02 9.66 1.07
CA VAL A 112 8.36 8.38 0.79
C VAL A 112 8.82 7.87 -0.57
N HIS A 113 9.32 6.64 -0.60
CA HIS A 113 9.86 6.02 -1.79
C HIS A 113 9.18 4.68 -2.04
N PHE A 114 8.35 4.63 -3.08
CA PHE A 114 7.71 3.39 -3.53
C PHE A 114 8.72 2.49 -4.23
N TRP A 115 8.60 1.19 -4.00
CA TRP A 115 9.38 0.16 -4.67
C TRP A 115 8.53 -1.08 -4.93
N THR A 116 8.90 -1.83 -5.97
CA THR A 116 8.26 -3.10 -6.33
C THR A 116 9.30 -3.98 -7.01
N ASP A 117 9.27 -5.28 -6.77
CA ASP A 117 10.13 -6.23 -7.48
C ASP A 117 9.59 -6.44 -8.90
N GLU A 118 9.91 -5.48 -9.77
CA GLU A 118 9.47 -5.43 -11.17
C GLU A 118 9.88 -6.67 -11.98
N SER A 119 10.91 -7.41 -11.55
CA SER A 119 11.41 -8.59 -12.25
C SER A 119 10.35 -9.71 -12.39
N VAL A 120 9.33 -9.71 -11.53
CA VAL A 120 8.22 -10.68 -11.53
C VAL A 120 7.00 -10.18 -12.32
N ILE A 121 6.84 -8.86 -12.48
CA ILE A 121 5.70 -8.27 -13.20
C ILE A 121 5.91 -8.40 -14.73
N TYR A 122 7.15 -8.26 -15.20
CA TYR A 122 7.46 -8.32 -16.64
C TYR A 122 7.57 -9.74 -17.22
N THR A 123 7.76 -10.79 -16.41
CA THR A 123 7.73 -12.18 -16.90
C THR A 123 6.32 -12.66 -17.27
N LYS A 124 5.26 -11.98 -16.81
CA LYS A 124 3.87 -12.30 -17.21
C LYS A 124 3.31 -11.32 -18.26
N ARG A 125 3.91 -10.14 -18.44
CA ARG A 125 3.49 -9.15 -19.45
C ARG A 125 3.95 -9.49 -20.87
N GLU A 126 4.91 -10.41 -21.02
CA GLU A 126 5.21 -11.02 -22.32
C GLU A 126 4.11 -11.97 -22.82
N VAL A 127 3.11 -12.32 -22.00
CA VAL A 127 1.95 -13.13 -22.42
C VAL A 127 0.73 -12.27 -22.80
N LEU A 128 0.80 -10.93 -22.74
CA LEU A 128 -0.34 -10.07 -23.13
C LEU A 128 0.00 -8.93 -24.11
N ARG A 129 1.28 -8.63 -24.35
CA ARG A 129 1.66 -7.63 -25.37
C ARG A 129 1.53 -8.17 -26.80
N SER A 130 1.79 -9.47 -26.99
CA SER A 130 1.60 -10.17 -28.27
C SER A 130 0.12 -10.29 -28.66
N GLU A 131 -0.82 -10.34 -27.70
CA GLU A 131 -2.26 -10.36 -27.99
C GLU A 131 -2.81 -8.97 -28.33
N TRP A 132 -2.24 -7.90 -27.77
CA TRP A 132 -2.62 -6.51 -28.11
C TRP A 132 -2.10 -6.06 -29.49
N GLU A 133 -0.93 -6.54 -29.92
CA GLU A 133 -0.37 -6.21 -31.24
C GLU A 133 -1.04 -6.97 -32.39
N VAL A 134 -1.70 -8.10 -32.13
CA VAL A 134 -2.52 -8.81 -33.11
C VAL A 134 -3.85 -8.07 -33.35
N SER A 135 -4.48 -7.54 -32.30
CA SER A 135 -5.73 -6.78 -32.43
C SER A 135 -5.56 -5.46 -33.20
N LYS A 136 -4.35 -4.88 -33.24
CA LYS A 136 -4.07 -3.68 -34.08
C LYS A 136 -3.77 -3.97 -35.55
N ARG A 137 -3.64 -5.24 -35.95
CA ARG A 137 -3.43 -5.61 -37.36
C ARG A 137 -4.71 -6.05 -38.06
N GLU A 138 -5.76 -6.42 -37.34
CA GLU A 138 -7.05 -6.77 -37.95
C GLU A 138 -7.91 -5.53 -38.28
N ASP A 139 -7.77 -4.43 -37.55
CA ASP A 139 -8.50 -3.17 -37.83
C ASP A 139 -7.92 -2.32 -38.98
N VAL A 140 -6.81 -2.73 -39.59
CA VAL A 140 -6.19 -2.03 -40.74
C VAL A 140 -6.48 -2.74 -42.07
N SER A 141 -7.21 -3.86 -42.06
CA SER A 141 -7.56 -4.62 -43.28
C SER A 141 -8.95 -4.34 -43.86
N ASP A 142 -9.86 -3.66 -43.15
CA ASP A 142 -11.22 -3.38 -43.65
C ASP A 142 -11.43 -1.89 -43.98
N SER A 143 -10.52 -1.35 -44.77
CA SER A 143 -10.78 -0.13 -45.56
C SER A 143 -10.25 -0.32 -46.96
N LYS A 144 -11.03 -1.04 -47.77
CA LYS A 144 -10.93 -1.03 -49.22
C LYS A 144 -12.30 -1.16 -49.86
#